data_AF-A0A4R2M319-F1
#
_entry.id   AF-A0A4R2M319-F1
#
_cell.length_a   1.000
_cell.length_b   1.000
_cell.length_c   1.000
_cell.angle_alpha   90.00
_cell.angle_beta   90.00
_cell.angle_gamma   90.00
#
_symmetry.space_group_name_H-M   'P 1'
#
loop_
_entity.id
_entity.type
_entity.pdbx_description
1 polymer ?
#
loop_
_entity_poly.entity_id
_entity_poly.type
_entity_poly.pdbx_seq_one_letter_code
_entity_poly.pdbx_strand_id
1 'polypeptide(L)'
;MPSFPACPPPPARPVRGFTLTELLIVVAVLAAVAALGWSAYAGVQRDAQARLAQVQLRQLAQALRHFRDDTGHWPGSGPFALASATNVESGSAGTVSCSDTGEGLWLRSSLPALALGSGDVETWRARWFAHPANLWSLVNAPRLCANHALGRLQRWDPLSGRGWRGPYLRPESTGWVDVGDGLDATGGDPLGGELQRDLRGLPAGTALQAVDAAGADCSRLQDGCRWRWHTLAATAGGYDPAAHDEGSHPRPLLYFGPASGRVRVAWTGSDGRWGGFAADAPCDANAATEAGRDDVVICLE
;
A
#
# COMPACT_ATOMS: atom_id res chain seq x y z
N MET A 1 -19.66 -79.50 43.33
CA MET A 1 -19.97 -78.13 42.88
C MET A 1 -20.70 -78.24 41.55
N PRO A 2 -21.92 -77.71 41.39
CA PRO A 2 -22.62 -77.77 40.11
C PRO A 2 -22.01 -76.74 39.14
N SER A 3 -21.62 -77.21 37.96
CA SER A 3 -21.13 -76.40 36.85
C SER A 3 -22.30 -75.84 36.04
N PHE A 4 -22.42 -74.52 35.97
CA PHE A 4 -23.42 -73.86 35.11
C PHE A 4 -22.95 -73.84 33.65
N PRO A 5 -23.83 -74.11 32.67
CA PRO A 5 -23.49 -74.01 31.26
C PRO A 5 -23.34 -72.54 30.84
N ALA A 6 -22.31 -72.25 30.04
CA ALA A 6 -22.03 -70.93 29.50
C ALA A 6 -23.08 -70.50 28.46
N CYS A 7 -23.45 -69.21 28.51
CA CYS A 7 -24.40 -68.59 27.57
C CYS A 7 -23.78 -68.52 26.15
N PRO A 8 -24.52 -68.85 25.09
CA PRO A 8 -24.00 -68.76 23.72
C PRO A 8 -23.74 -67.29 23.32
N PRO A 9 -22.67 -67.03 22.55
CA PRO A 9 -22.36 -65.68 22.07
C PRO A 9 -23.46 -65.20 21.09
N PRO A 10 -23.79 -63.89 21.10
CA PRO A 10 -24.74 -63.34 20.15
C PRO A 10 -24.20 -63.50 18.72
N PRO A 11 -25.08 -63.70 17.72
CA PRO A 11 -24.66 -63.83 16.33
C PRO A 11 -23.96 -62.54 15.87
N ALA A 12 -22.74 -62.69 15.35
CA ALA A 12 -22.02 -61.58 14.74
C ALA A 12 -22.84 -61.04 13.56
N ARG A 13 -23.25 -59.77 13.63
CA ARG A 13 -23.94 -59.12 12.51
C ARG A 13 -22.95 -58.98 11.34
N PRO A 14 -23.30 -59.41 10.13
CA PRO A 14 -22.45 -59.20 8.97
C PRO A 14 -22.32 -57.69 8.72
N VAL A 15 -21.10 -57.17 8.83
CA VAL A 15 -20.77 -55.81 8.42
C VAL A 15 -20.84 -55.80 6.90
N ARG A 16 -21.87 -55.18 6.34
CA ARG A 16 -21.96 -54.94 4.90
C ARG A 16 -20.84 -53.95 4.53
N GLY A 17 -19.92 -54.38 3.67
CA GLY A 17 -18.93 -53.48 3.07
C GLY A 17 -19.61 -52.51 2.10
N PHE A 18 -19.07 -51.29 2.02
CA PHE A 18 -19.53 -50.28 1.07
C PHE A 18 -19.41 -50.80 -0.37
N THR A 19 -20.45 -50.58 -1.18
CA THR A 19 -20.40 -50.92 -2.60
C THR A 19 -19.60 -49.85 -3.37
N LEU A 20 -18.93 -50.24 -4.46
CA LEU A 20 -18.14 -49.31 -5.28
C LEU A 20 -19.00 -48.15 -5.79
N THR A 21 -20.25 -48.44 -6.15
CA THR A 21 -21.25 -47.45 -6.57
C THR A 21 -21.57 -46.42 -5.49
N GLU A 22 -21.60 -46.83 -4.23
CA GLU A 22 -21.93 -45.98 -3.09
C GLU A 22 -20.79 -45.01 -2.78
N LEU A 23 -19.55 -45.51 -2.84
CA LEU A 23 -18.37 -44.64 -2.78
C LEU A 23 -18.33 -43.64 -3.95
N LEU A 24 -18.70 -44.08 -5.16
CA LEU A 24 -18.68 -43.24 -6.36
C LEU A 24 -19.71 -42.10 -6.27
N ILE A 25 -20.91 -42.38 -5.74
CA ILE A 25 -21.93 -41.37 -5.49
C ILE A 25 -21.46 -40.37 -4.43
N VAL A 26 -20.85 -40.83 -3.34
CA VAL A 26 -20.35 -39.93 -2.28
C VAL A 26 -19.30 -38.98 -2.83
N VAL A 27 -18.32 -39.47 -3.60
CA VAL A 27 -17.29 -38.62 -4.20
C VAL A 27 -17.90 -37.64 -5.21
N ALA A 28 -18.89 -38.07 -6.01
CA ALA A 28 -19.59 -37.17 -6.94
C ALA A 28 -20.34 -36.04 -6.20
N VAL A 29 -21.03 -36.35 -5.10
CA VAL A 29 -21.70 -35.34 -4.26
C VAL A 29 -20.70 -34.41 -3.59
N LEU A 30 -19.60 -34.94 -3.04
CA LEU A 30 -18.54 -34.12 -2.44
C LEU A 30 -17.89 -33.19 -3.47
N ALA A 31 -17.63 -33.67 -4.69
CA ALA A 31 -17.09 -32.85 -5.78
C ALA A 31 -18.06 -31.72 -6.17
N ALA A 32 -19.36 -32.02 -6.28
CA ALA A 32 -20.38 -31.01 -6.57
C ALA A 32 -20.48 -29.95 -5.46
N VAL A 33 -20.53 -30.37 -4.18
CA VAL A 33 -20.59 -29.44 -3.04
C VAL A 33 -19.31 -28.62 -2.93
N ALA A 34 -18.14 -29.22 -3.15
CA ALA A 34 -16.86 -28.49 -3.14
C ALA A 34 -16.80 -27.42 -4.24
N ALA A 35 -17.28 -27.73 -5.44
CA ALA A 35 -17.33 -26.77 -6.55
C ALA A 35 -18.24 -25.57 -6.24
N LEU A 36 -19.41 -25.80 -5.63
CA LEU A 36 -20.31 -24.73 -5.21
C LEU A 36 -19.75 -23.94 -4.01
N GLY A 37 -19.08 -24.62 -3.07
CA GLY A 37 -18.47 -23.98 -1.90
C GLY A 37 -17.31 -23.04 -2.27
N TRP A 38 -16.53 -23.39 -3.30
CA TRP A 38 -15.36 -22.62 -3.73
C TRP A 38 -15.73 -21.21 -4.24
N SER A 39 -16.76 -21.09 -5.08
CA SER A 39 -17.17 -19.80 -5.65
C SER A 39 -17.71 -18.84 -4.59
N ALA A 40 -18.48 -19.34 -3.62
CA ALA A 40 -18.97 -18.57 -2.49
C ALA A 40 -17.82 -18.09 -1.58
N TYR A 41 -16.86 -18.97 -1.31
CA TYR A 41 -15.70 -18.65 -0.47
C TYR A 41 -14.82 -17.53 -1.07
N ALA A 42 -14.56 -17.58 -2.38
CA ALA A 42 -13.76 -16.58 -3.08
C ALA A 42 -14.39 -15.18 -3.09
N GLY A 43 -15.73 -15.07 -3.03
CA GLY A 43 -16.43 -13.79 -2.90
C GLY A 43 -16.25 -13.18 -1.51
N VAL A 44 -16.45 -13.99 -0.46
CA VAL A 44 -16.33 -13.55 0.95
C VAL A 44 -14.91 -13.04 1.26
N GLN A 45 -13.87 -13.68 0.74
CA GLN A 45 -12.49 -13.22 0.93
C GLN A 45 -12.24 -11.84 0.29
N ARG A 46 -12.71 -11.63 -0.94
CA ARG A 46 -12.59 -10.34 -1.65
C ARG A 46 -13.30 -9.22 -0.89
N ASP A 47 -14.52 -9.48 -0.42
CA ASP A 47 -15.27 -8.50 0.38
C ASP A 47 -14.56 -8.16 1.69
N ALA A 48 -13.98 -9.16 2.37
CA ALA A 48 -13.23 -8.95 3.60
C ALA A 48 -11.97 -8.10 3.34
N GLN A 49 -11.25 -8.38 2.26
CA GLN A 49 -10.08 -7.61 1.83
C GLN A 49 -10.44 -6.16 1.46
N ALA A 50 -11.54 -5.96 0.73
CA ALA A 50 -12.02 -4.62 0.38
C ALA A 50 -12.41 -3.81 1.63
N ARG A 51 -13.09 -4.42 2.60
CA ARG A 51 -13.41 -3.77 3.89
C ARG A 51 -12.15 -3.41 4.67
N LEU A 52 -11.15 -4.29 4.69
CA LEU A 52 -9.87 -4.02 5.34
C LEU A 52 -9.14 -2.85 4.67
N ALA A 53 -9.13 -2.79 3.33
CA ALA A 53 -8.56 -1.69 2.57
C ALA A 53 -9.27 -0.35 2.87
N GLN A 54 -10.61 -0.35 2.96
CA GLN A 54 -11.36 0.83 3.37
C GLN A 54 -11.00 1.31 4.79
N VAL A 55 -10.77 0.38 5.72
CA VAL A 55 -10.29 0.74 7.08
C VAL A 55 -8.91 1.37 7.02
N GLN A 56 -7.98 0.82 6.23
CA GLN A 56 -6.65 1.40 6.04
C GLN A 56 -6.69 2.76 5.36
N LEU A 57 -7.57 2.95 4.36
CA LEU A 57 -7.77 4.24 3.70
C LEU A 57 -8.29 5.29 4.70
N ARG A 58 -9.19 4.91 5.61
CA ARG A 58 -9.65 5.78 6.71
C ARG A 58 -8.54 6.07 7.73
N GLN A 59 -7.68 5.10 8.03
CA GLN A 59 -6.49 5.30 8.88
C GLN A 59 -5.52 6.28 8.23
N LEU A 60 -5.27 6.15 6.92
CA LEU A 60 -4.47 7.10 6.16
C LEU A 60 -5.10 8.51 6.18
N ALA A 61 -6.40 8.62 5.91
CA ALA A 61 -7.13 9.87 6.00
C ALA A 61 -7.00 10.53 7.40
N GLN A 62 -7.06 9.73 8.46
CA GLN A 62 -6.87 10.21 9.82
C GLN A 62 -5.41 10.63 10.08
N ALA A 63 -4.43 9.86 9.61
CA ALA A 63 -3.02 10.20 9.73
C ALA A 63 -2.68 11.52 9.01
N LEU A 64 -3.27 11.75 7.83
CA LEU A 64 -3.12 13.00 7.08
C LEU A 64 -3.73 14.19 7.82
N ARG A 65 -4.92 14.02 8.45
CA ARG A 65 -5.52 15.06 9.28
C ARG A 65 -4.66 15.38 10.50
N HIS A 66 -4.14 14.37 11.20
CA HIS A 66 -3.21 14.58 12.32
C HIS A 66 -1.94 15.31 11.89
N PHE A 67 -1.38 14.95 10.72
CA PHE A 67 -0.26 15.67 10.14
C PHE A 67 -0.60 17.16 9.91
N ARG A 68 -1.78 17.45 9.34
CA ARG A 68 -2.25 18.82 9.13
C ARG A 68 -2.47 19.57 10.44
N ASP A 69 -3.03 18.92 11.47
CA ASP A 69 -3.27 19.53 12.77
C ASP A 69 -1.97 19.94 13.47
N ASP A 70 -0.91 19.15 13.29
CA ASP A 70 0.41 19.41 13.89
C ASP A 70 1.22 20.46 13.13
N THR A 71 1.14 20.41 11.80
CA THR A 71 2.02 21.19 10.93
C THR A 71 1.34 22.42 10.31
N GLY A 72 0.01 22.48 10.34
CA GLY A 72 -0.82 23.45 9.63
C GLY A 72 -0.92 23.20 8.11
N HIS A 73 -0.27 22.15 7.60
CA HIS A 73 -0.12 21.92 6.16
C HIS A 73 -0.37 20.46 5.81
N TRP A 74 -0.77 20.20 4.58
CA TRP A 74 -0.81 18.84 4.06
C TRP A 74 0.59 18.39 3.61
N PRO A 75 0.89 17.09 3.56
CA PRO A 75 2.14 16.62 2.96
C PRO A 75 2.34 17.13 1.53
N GLY A 76 3.58 17.54 1.22
CA GLY A 76 3.92 18.12 -0.09
C GLY A 76 3.45 19.56 -0.30
N SER A 77 2.89 20.22 0.73
CA SER A 77 2.40 21.59 0.65
C SER A 77 3.06 22.51 1.67
N GLY A 78 2.99 23.82 1.39
CA GLY A 78 3.65 24.84 2.18
C GLY A 78 5.14 24.54 2.32
N PRO A 79 5.71 24.60 3.53
CA PRO A 79 7.12 24.36 3.67
C PRO A 79 7.44 22.85 3.64
N PHE A 80 6.49 21.91 3.71
CA PHE A 80 6.77 20.45 3.73
C PHE A 80 6.98 19.79 2.36
N ALA A 81 7.51 20.53 1.40
CA ALA A 81 8.06 19.98 0.16
C ALA A 81 9.49 19.43 0.37
N LEU A 82 10.00 18.70 -0.61
CA LEU A 82 11.42 18.34 -0.66
C LEU A 82 12.25 19.60 -0.83
N ALA A 83 13.36 19.74 -0.09
CA ALA A 83 14.27 20.87 -0.24
C ALA A 83 14.75 20.99 -1.70
N SER A 84 15.02 22.20 -2.20
CA SER A 84 15.53 22.40 -3.56
C SER A 84 16.86 21.68 -3.79
N ALA A 85 17.11 21.24 -5.03
CA ALA A 85 18.39 20.62 -5.40
C ALA A 85 19.58 21.60 -5.33
N THR A 86 19.28 22.89 -5.44
CA THR A 86 20.26 23.99 -5.33
C THR A 86 20.59 24.33 -3.88
N ASN A 87 19.86 23.79 -2.90
CA ASN A 87 20.11 24.05 -1.49
C ASN A 87 21.38 23.35 -1.03
N VAL A 88 22.27 24.09 -0.39
CA VAL A 88 23.46 23.53 0.24
C VAL A 88 23.13 23.13 1.66
N GLU A 89 23.05 21.82 1.91
CA GLU A 89 22.91 21.24 3.26
C GLU A 89 24.27 21.15 3.94
N SER A 90 24.49 21.95 4.98
CA SER A 90 25.74 21.97 5.75
C SER A 90 25.52 21.46 7.17
N GLY A 91 26.29 20.45 7.58
CA GLY A 91 26.27 19.94 8.95
C GLY A 91 26.80 21.00 9.94
N SER A 92 26.08 21.21 11.04
CA SER A 92 26.48 22.10 12.13
C SER A 92 26.10 21.50 13.49
N ALA A 93 27.08 21.14 14.31
CA ALA A 93 26.94 20.66 15.70
C ALA A 93 25.60 19.90 16.02
N GLY A 94 25.37 18.77 15.34
CA GLY A 94 24.18 17.92 15.57
C GLY A 94 22.89 18.39 14.87
N THR A 95 22.98 19.42 14.03
CA THR A 95 21.91 19.99 13.21
C THR A 95 22.38 20.18 11.76
N VAL A 96 21.47 20.47 10.84
CA VAL A 96 21.78 20.77 9.43
C VAL A 96 21.26 22.17 9.12
N SER A 97 22.09 23.02 8.50
CA SER A 97 21.72 24.35 8.01
C SER A 97 21.57 24.34 6.49
N CYS A 98 20.71 25.19 5.96
CA CYS A 98 20.45 25.29 4.52
C CYS A 98 20.70 26.71 4.02
N SER A 99 21.21 26.85 2.79
CA SER A 99 21.49 28.14 2.14
C SER A 99 20.23 28.93 1.79
N ASP A 100 19.13 28.25 1.50
CA ASP A 100 17.79 28.84 1.30
C ASP A 100 16.78 28.12 2.20
N THR A 101 15.84 28.88 2.76
CA THR A 101 14.74 28.42 3.61
C THR A 101 13.37 28.59 2.95
N GLY A 102 13.30 29.14 1.74
CA GLY A 102 12.07 29.41 1.01
C GLY A 102 11.47 28.19 0.32
N GLU A 103 12.29 27.19 -0.04
CA GLU A 103 11.86 26.01 -0.79
C GLU A 103 12.06 24.70 0.00
N GLY A 104 10.95 24.13 0.47
CA GLY A 104 10.90 22.78 1.04
C GLY A 104 11.64 22.60 2.37
N LEU A 105 11.15 21.69 3.19
CA LEU A 105 11.61 21.44 4.54
C LEU A 105 12.28 20.11 4.70
N TRP A 106 11.98 19.16 3.82
CA TRP A 106 12.53 17.83 3.89
C TRP A 106 13.94 17.86 3.33
N LEU A 107 14.92 17.74 4.22
CA LEU A 107 16.32 17.55 3.82
C LEU A 107 16.41 16.34 2.90
N ARG A 108 17.10 16.49 1.78
CA ARG A 108 17.37 15.40 0.83
C ARG A 108 18.23 14.32 1.47
N SER A 109 19.14 14.70 2.36
CA SER A 109 19.92 13.76 3.18
C SER A 109 19.07 12.96 4.18
N SER A 110 17.82 13.35 4.44
CA SER A 110 16.91 12.62 5.34
C SER A 110 16.06 11.56 4.63
N LEU A 111 16.11 11.49 3.30
CA LEU A 111 15.45 10.45 2.54
C LEU A 111 16.15 9.10 2.76
N PRO A 112 15.43 7.97 2.64
CA PRO A 112 16.05 6.66 2.74
C PRO A 112 17.03 6.42 1.58
N ALA A 113 17.83 5.35 1.66
CA ALA A 113 18.52 4.86 0.48
C ALA A 113 17.48 4.36 -0.53
N LEU A 114 17.40 5.02 -1.69
CA LEU A 114 16.44 4.73 -2.75
C LEU A 114 17.12 3.96 -3.89
N ALA A 115 16.50 2.89 -4.37
CA ALA A 115 16.94 2.23 -5.58
C ALA A 115 16.56 3.08 -6.80
N LEU A 116 17.56 3.81 -7.32
CA LEU A 116 17.37 4.76 -8.40
C LEU A 116 16.97 4.07 -9.71
N GLY A 117 16.10 4.74 -10.46
CA GLY A 117 15.75 4.38 -11.82
C GLY A 117 16.80 4.82 -12.84
N SER A 118 16.37 4.95 -14.09
CA SER A 118 17.22 5.38 -15.19
C SER A 118 17.15 6.90 -15.34
N GLY A 119 18.21 7.63 -14.98
CA GLY A 119 18.27 9.07 -15.23
C GLY A 119 19.05 9.85 -14.18
N ASP A 120 18.77 11.15 -14.13
CA ASP A 120 19.31 12.06 -13.12
C ASP A 120 18.76 11.72 -11.73
N VAL A 121 19.66 11.50 -10.77
CA VAL A 121 19.36 11.09 -9.40
C VAL A 121 18.40 12.06 -8.72
N GLU A 122 18.57 13.35 -9.00
CA GLU A 122 17.89 14.40 -8.27
C GLU A 122 16.45 14.60 -8.76
N THR A 123 16.27 14.50 -10.07
CA THR A 123 14.96 14.43 -10.71
C THR A 123 14.20 13.20 -10.23
N TRP A 124 14.86 12.04 -10.15
CA TRP A 124 14.25 10.80 -9.66
C TRP A 124 13.79 10.95 -8.20
N ARG A 125 14.65 11.49 -7.31
CA ARG A 125 14.27 11.76 -5.91
C ARG A 125 13.09 12.70 -5.78
N ALA A 126 13.04 13.75 -6.60
CA ALA A 126 11.93 14.70 -6.58
C ALA A 126 10.62 14.02 -6.99
N ARG A 127 10.64 13.18 -8.05
CA ARG A 127 9.49 12.37 -8.48
C ARG A 127 9.06 11.38 -7.42
N TRP A 128 9.99 10.62 -6.84
CA TRP A 128 9.70 9.70 -5.74
C TRP A 128 9.05 10.41 -4.56
N PHE A 129 9.58 11.57 -4.15
CA PHE A 129 9.03 12.34 -3.02
C PHE A 129 7.64 12.90 -3.31
N ALA A 130 7.39 13.38 -4.53
CA ALA A 130 6.10 13.91 -4.95
C ALA A 130 5.07 12.82 -5.32
N HIS A 131 5.50 11.56 -5.41
CA HIS A 131 4.66 10.46 -5.86
C HIS A 131 3.42 10.29 -4.97
N PRO A 132 2.19 10.17 -5.51
CA PRO A 132 0.97 10.05 -4.70
C PRO A 132 0.96 8.87 -3.73
N ALA A 133 1.63 7.76 -4.06
CA ALA A 133 1.78 6.61 -3.16
C ALA A 133 2.87 6.78 -2.09
N ASN A 134 3.55 7.94 -2.01
CA ASN A 134 4.61 8.16 -1.05
C ASN A 134 4.06 8.58 0.32
N LEU A 135 4.18 7.68 1.29
CA LEU A 135 3.74 7.88 2.67
C LEU A 135 4.88 8.30 3.63
N TRP A 136 6.06 8.64 3.12
CA TRP A 136 7.26 8.92 3.91
C TRP A 136 7.04 9.99 4.98
N SER A 137 6.31 11.05 4.62
CA SER A 137 6.01 12.19 5.49
C SER A 137 5.14 11.85 6.69
N LEU A 138 4.39 10.75 6.62
CA LEU A 138 3.51 10.28 7.69
C LEU A 138 4.23 9.33 8.66
N VAL A 139 5.31 8.71 8.21
CA VAL A 139 6.06 7.71 8.97
C VAL A 139 7.33 8.29 9.59
N ASN A 140 7.88 9.36 9.03
CA ASN A 140 9.12 9.96 9.50
C ASN A 140 8.90 11.40 9.94
N ALA A 141 9.69 11.84 10.91
CA ALA A 141 9.71 13.25 11.29
C ALA A 141 10.38 14.07 10.18
N PRO A 142 9.81 15.22 9.77
CA PRO A 142 10.48 16.10 8.84
C PRO A 142 11.77 16.62 9.47
N ARG A 143 12.92 16.33 8.85
CA ARG A 143 14.18 16.95 9.26
C ARG A 143 14.30 18.29 8.58
N LEU A 144 14.13 19.35 9.37
CA LEU A 144 14.18 20.75 8.96
C LEU A 144 15.60 21.32 9.12
N CYS A 145 15.88 22.36 8.34
CA CYS A 145 17.06 23.18 8.50
C CYS A 145 17.01 23.96 9.83
N ALA A 146 18.15 24.11 10.51
CA ALA A 146 18.27 24.78 11.81
C ALA A 146 17.87 26.27 11.76
N ASN A 147 18.10 26.92 10.62
CA ASN A 147 17.74 28.32 10.36
C ASN A 147 16.28 28.50 9.90
N HIS A 148 15.49 27.43 9.80
CA HIS A 148 14.11 27.53 9.34
C HIS A 148 13.15 27.98 10.45
N ALA A 149 12.19 28.85 10.13
CA ALA A 149 11.24 29.42 11.10
C ALA A 149 10.37 28.37 11.84
N LEU A 150 10.13 27.22 11.20
CA LEU A 150 9.41 26.07 11.80
C LEU A 150 10.32 25.05 12.50
N GLY A 151 11.59 25.36 12.78
CA GLY A 151 12.51 24.47 13.52
C GLY A 151 11.93 23.93 14.83
N ARG A 152 11.00 24.66 15.45
CA ARG A 152 10.21 24.21 16.62
C ARG A 152 9.52 22.86 16.44
N LEU A 153 9.16 22.47 15.22
CA LEU A 153 8.44 21.23 14.96
C LEU A 153 9.27 19.97 15.22
N GLN A 154 10.60 20.09 15.24
CA GLN A 154 11.51 18.99 15.56
C GLN A 154 11.48 18.58 17.04
N ARG A 155 10.83 19.36 17.90
CA ARG A 155 10.69 19.08 19.33
C ARG A 155 9.23 19.11 19.70
N TRP A 156 8.73 18.00 20.24
CA TRP A 156 7.40 17.97 20.84
C TRP A 156 7.43 18.73 22.16
N ASP A 157 6.57 19.74 22.29
CA ASP A 157 6.33 20.44 23.55
C ASP A 157 4.94 20.04 24.10
N PRO A 158 4.89 19.24 25.18
CA PRO A 158 3.64 18.76 25.77
C PRO A 158 2.81 19.87 26.41
N LEU A 159 3.41 21.00 26.82
CA LEU A 159 2.70 22.09 27.47
C LEU A 159 1.96 22.96 26.47
N SER A 160 2.58 23.29 25.34
CA SER A 160 1.92 24.04 24.27
C SER A 160 1.11 23.16 23.32
N GLY A 161 1.29 21.84 23.37
CA GLY A 161 0.67 20.89 22.44
C GLY A 161 1.14 21.10 21.00
N ARG A 162 2.36 21.63 20.81
CA ARG A 162 2.93 21.96 19.51
C ARG A 162 4.16 21.12 19.22
N GLY A 163 4.34 20.80 17.96
CA GLY A 163 5.43 19.96 17.47
C GLY A 163 4.88 18.78 16.67
N TRP A 164 5.78 18.00 16.07
CA TRP A 164 5.41 16.79 15.35
C TRP A 164 5.12 15.65 16.35
N ARG A 165 3.89 15.10 16.35
CA ARG A 165 3.48 13.98 17.21
C ARG A 165 3.62 12.60 16.59
N GLY A 166 4.10 12.53 15.34
CA GLY A 166 4.18 11.27 14.62
C GLY A 166 5.16 10.26 15.25
N PRO A 167 5.32 9.07 14.65
CA PRO A 167 4.79 8.66 13.34
C PRO A 167 3.26 8.48 13.35
N TYR A 168 2.58 9.03 12.35
CA TYR A 168 1.11 8.94 12.22
C TYR A 168 0.66 7.61 11.60
N LEU A 169 1.56 6.94 10.88
CA LEU A 169 1.40 5.58 10.39
C LEU A 169 2.49 4.70 10.99
N ARG A 170 2.14 3.46 11.35
CA ARG A 170 3.13 2.52 11.90
C ARG A 170 4.12 2.10 10.80
N PRO A 171 5.44 2.19 11.04
CA PRO A 171 6.46 1.80 10.07
C PRO A 171 6.53 0.28 9.82
N GLU A 172 5.87 -0.51 10.66
CA GLU A 172 5.96 -1.98 10.72
C GLU A 172 5.18 -2.71 9.62
N SER A 173 4.52 -2.00 8.68
CA SER A 173 3.95 -2.66 7.51
C SER A 173 5.06 -3.00 6.50
N THR A 174 5.55 -4.24 6.59
CA THR A 174 6.76 -4.81 5.95
C THR A 174 6.66 -5.03 4.44
N GLY A 175 5.91 -4.20 3.72
CA GLY A 175 5.72 -4.36 2.29
C GLY A 175 6.02 -3.09 1.52
N TRP A 176 6.64 -3.27 0.38
CA TRP A 176 7.05 -2.24 -0.53
C TRP A 176 6.36 -2.45 -1.88
N VAL A 177 6.17 -1.33 -2.57
CA VAL A 177 5.47 -1.24 -3.83
C VAL A 177 6.36 -0.49 -4.80
N ASP A 178 6.41 -0.97 -6.03
CA ASP A 178 6.94 -0.18 -7.12
C ASP A 178 5.81 0.18 -8.09
N VAL A 179 5.66 1.47 -8.41
CA VAL A 179 4.58 2.04 -9.22
C VAL A 179 5.19 3.02 -10.23
N GLY A 180 4.59 3.17 -11.40
CA GLY A 180 4.99 4.21 -12.36
C GLY A 180 4.60 5.61 -11.89
N ASP A 181 5.39 6.62 -12.25
CA ASP A 181 5.13 8.03 -11.90
C ASP A 181 4.12 8.76 -12.82
N GLY A 182 3.35 8.03 -13.63
CA GLY A 182 2.30 8.60 -14.49
C GLY A 182 1.02 9.06 -13.75
N LEU A 183 0.99 9.00 -12.42
CA LEU A 183 -0.10 9.52 -11.60
C LEU A 183 -0.04 11.06 -11.51
N ASP A 184 -1.15 11.73 -11.80
CA ASP A 184 -1.26 13.18 -11.76
C ASP A 184 -2.50 13.68 -11.00
N ALA A 185 -2.76 14.98 -11.02
CA ALA A 185 -3.90 15.57 -10.33
C ALA A 185 -5.27 15.01 -10.74
N THR A 186 -5.40 14.48 -11.96
CA THR A 186 -6.62 13.91 -12.53
C THR A 186 -6.77 12.41 -12.25
N GLY A 187 -5.79 11.81 -11.59
CA GLY A 187 -5.72 10.39 -11.29
C GLY A 187 -4.65 9.69 -12.12
N GLY A 188 -4.38 10.14 -13.35
CA GLY A 188 -3.31 9.65 -14.21
C GLY A 188 -3.28 8.13 -14.42
N ASP A 189 -2.14 7.64 -14.91
CA ASP A 189 -1.88 6.21 -15.11
C ASP A 189 -0.69 5.73 -14.26
N PRO A 190 -0.93 4.92 -13.21
CA PRO A 190 0.11 4.32 -12.38
C PRO A 190 0.99 3.27 -13.09
N LEU A 191 0.63 2.83 -14.29
CA LEU A 191 1.46 2.00 -15.16
C LEU A 191 2.33 2.84 -16.10
N GLY A 192 2.00 4.12 -16.26
CA GLY A 192 2.73 5.07 -17.07
C GLY A 192 4.01 5.58 -16.41
N GLY A 193 4.90 6.11 -17.23
CA GLY A 193 6.09 6.83 -16.77
C GLY A 193 7.24 5.94 -16.26
N GLU A 194 8.11 6.58 -15.49
CA GLU A 194 9.29 5.95 -14.89
C GLU A 194 8.90 5.17 -13.63
N LEU A 195 9.50 3.99 -13.44
CA LEU A 195 9.25 3.17 -12.26
C LEU A 195 9.85 3.82 -11.01
N GLN A 196 9.00 4.14 -10.04
CA GLN A 196 9.37 4.54 -8.70
C GLN A 196 9.40 3.31 -7.81
N ARG A 197 10.52 3.10 -7.11
CA ARG A 197 10.74 1.92 -6.26
C ARG A 197 10.66 2.26 -4.78
N ASP A 198 10.50 1.23 -3.95
CA ASP A 198 10.56 1.35 -2.48
C ASP A 198 9.51 2.32 -1.91
N LEU A 199 8.32 2.37 -2.52
CA LEU A 199 7.18 3.06 -1.94
C LEU A 199 6.56 2.16 -0.86
N ARG A 200 6.16 2.73 0.26
CA ARG A 200 5.57 1.93 1.36
C ARG A 200 4.15 1.49 0.98
N GLY A 201 3.89 0.20 1.11
CA GLY A 201 2.54 -0.34 0.97
C GLY A 201 1.96 -0.82 2.30
N LEU A 202 0.63 -0.87 2.37
CA LEU A 202 -0.10 -1.35 3.54
C LEU A 202 -0.69 -2.73 3.28
N PRO A 203 -0.72 -3.64 4.28
CA PRO A 203 -0.90 -5.09 4.06
C PRO A 203 -2.34 -5.54 3.74
N ALA A 204 -3.26 -4.64 3.35
CA ALA A 204 -4.64 -5.04 3.03
C ALA A 204 -4.93 -4.97 1.53
N GLY A 205 -5.54 -6.04 1.02
CA GLY A 205 -6.13 -6.10 -0.30
C GLY A 205 -6.13 -7.51 -0.89
N THR A 206 -6.86 -7.69 -1.98
CA THR A 206 -6.76 -8.87 -2.85
C THR A 206 -5.37 -8.94 -3.45
N ALA A 207 -4.71 -10.10 -3.49
CA ALA A 207 -3.45 -10.27 -4.23
C ALA A 207 -3.62 -9.85 -5.71
N LEU A 208 -2.61 -9.17 -6.25
CA LEU A 208 -2.61 -8.53 -7.57
C LEU A 208 -1.29 -8.92 -8.20
N GLN A 209 -1.37 -9.28 -9.48
CA GLN A 209 -0.20 -9.61 -10.27
C GLN A 209 0.53 -8.33 -10.65
N ALA A 210 1.86 -8.41 -10.76
CA ALA A 210 2.63 -7.36 -11.39
C ALA A 210 2.23 -7.25 -12.86
N VAL A 211 2.23 -6.04 -13.41
CA VAL A 211 1.81 -5.78 -14.78
C VAL A 211 2.78 -4.81 -15.46
N ASP A 212 2.96 -4.90 -16.77
CA ASP A 212 3.79 -3.93 -17.49
C ASP A 212 3.05 -2.59 -17.75
N ALA A 213 3.70 -1.67 -18.45
CA ALA A 213 3.10 -0.39 -18.84
C ALA A 213 1.90 -0.54 -19.80
N ALA A 214 1.72 -1.70 -20.43
CA ALA A 214 0.58 -2.03 -21.26
C ALA A 214 -0.53 -2.78 -20.49
N GLY A 215 -0.33 -3.03 -19.19
CA GLY A 215 -1.26 -3.78 -18.33
C GLY A 215 -1.19 -5.30 -18.54
N ALA A 216 -0.18 -5.81 -19.24
CA ALA A 216 0.00 -7.25 -19.45
C ALA A 216 0.64 -7.92 -18.23
N ASP A 217 0.21 -9.14 -17.91
CA ASP A 217 0.73 -9.91 -16.77
C ASP A 217 2.24 -10.16 -16.89
N CYS A 218 2.95 -9.77 -15.86
CA CYS A 218 4.39 -9.98 -15.69
C CYS A 218 4.71 -11.34 -15.03
N SER A 219 4.17 -12.43 -15.57
CA SER A 219 4.39 -13.80 -15.06
C SER A 219 5.87 -14.22 -14.99
N ARG A 220 6.75 -13.57 -15.76
CA ARG A 220 8.20 -13.55 -15.53
C ARG A 220 8.64 -12.09 -15.44
N LEU A 221 9.04 -11.64 -14.26
CA LEU A 221 9.44 -10.25 -14.06
C LEU A 221 10.58 -9.86 -15.02
N GLN A 222 10.36 -8.78 -15.76
CA GLN A 222 11.32 -8.16 -16.65
C GLN A 222 11.53 -6.70 -16.25
N ASP A 223 12.62 -6.10 -16.70
CA ASP A 223 12.83 -4.65 -16.63
C ASP A 223 11.71 -3.94 -17.41
N GLY A 224 10.70 -3.45 -16.71
CA GLY A 224 9.48 -2.94 -17.34
C GLY A 224 8.23 -3.15 -16.50
N CYS A 225 8.20 -4.19 -15.68
CA CYS A 225 7.05 -4.45 -14.82
C CYS A 225 6.84 -3.30 -13.83
N ARG A 226 5.62 -2.79 -13.83
CA ARG A 226 5.07 -1.79 -12.94
C ARG A 226 4.13 -2.48 -11.96
N TRP A 227 3.74 -1.76 -10.92
CA TRP A 227 2.76 -2.25 -9.94
C TRP A 227 3.12 -3.59 -9.29
N ARG A 228 4.36 -3.70 -8.78
CA ARG A 228 4.89 -4.93 -8.17
C ARG A 228 5.06 -4.80 -6.66
N TRP A 229 5.06 -5.94 -5.97
CA TRP A 229 5.10 -6.04 -4.51
C TRP A 229 6.32 -6.81 -4.06
N HIS A 230 6.95 -6.32 -2.99
CA HIS A 230 8.09 -7.01 -2.39
C HIS A 230 8.14 -6.78 -0.89
N THR A 231 8.70 -7.75 -0.18
CA THR A 231 8.85 -7.73 1.30
C THR A 231 10.16 -7.08 1.74
N LEU A 232 11.13 -6.96 0.83
CA LEU A 232 12.44 -6.36 1.07
C LEU A 232 12.62 -5.17 0.15
N ALA A 233 13.06 -4.03 0.70
CA ALA A 233 13.41 -2.87 -0.13
C ALA A 233 14.45 -3.26 -1.18
N ALA A 234 14.44 -2.61 -2.34
CA ALA A 234 15.34 -2.84 -3.45
C ALA A 234 16.82 -2.56 -3.11
N THR A 235 17.08 -1.83 -2.03
CA THR A 235 18.41 -1.58 -1.48
C THR A 235 18.85 -2.59 -0.42
N ALA A 236 17.97 -3.50 0.02
CA ALA A 236 18.27 -4.51 1.03
C ALA A 236 19.06 -5.70 0.47
N GLY A 237 19.97 -6.25 1.27
CA GLY A 237 20.67 -7.48 0.91
C GLY A 237 19.69 -8.66 0.77
N GLY A 238 19.79 -9.42 -0.30
CA GLY A 238 18.87 -10.52 -0.61
C GLY A 238 17.61 -10.12 -1.38
N TYR A 239 17.46 -8.83 -1.73
CA TYR A 239 16.45 -8.42 -2.70
C TYR A 239 16.71 -9.06 -4.07
N ASP A 240 15.69 -9.70 -4.63
CA ASP A 240 15.70 -10.24 -5.98
C ASP A 240 14.84 -9.34 -6.90
N PRO A 241 15.43 -8.59 -7.84
CA PRO A 241 14.68 -7.75 -8.76
C PRO A 241 13.78 -8.54 -9.72
N ALA A 242 14.01 -9.86 -9.86
CA ALA A 242 13.24 -10.77 -10.69
C ALA A 242 12.20 -11.59 -9.91
N ALA A 243 12.04 -11.37 -8.59
CA ALA A 243 11.02 -12.03 -7.78
C ALA A 243 9.87 -11.08 -7.41
N HIS A 244 8.64 -11.49 -7.72
CA HIS A 244 7.41 -10.86 -7.26
C HIS A 244 6.90 -11.70 -6.11
N ASP A 245 6.71 -11.10 -4.94
CA ASP A 245 6.27 -11.84 -3.77
C ASP A 245 4.74 -11.96 -3.80
N GLU A 246 4.24 -12.97 -4.53
CA GLU A 246 2.81 -13.27 -4.72
C GLU A 246 2.05 -13.45 -3.39
N GLY A 247 2.75 -13.74 -2.28
CA GLY A 247 2.15 -13.94 -0.96
C GLY A 247 2.07 -12.67 -0.10
N SER A 248 2.79 -11.61 -0.48
CA SER A 248 2.78 -10.34 0.22
C SER A 248 1.71 -9.43 -0.37
N HIS A 249 0.85 -8.86 0.49
CA HIS A 249 -0.31 -8.06 0.08
C HIS A 249 -0.15 -6.54 0.35
N PRO A 250 1.05 -5.92 0.33
CA PRO A 250 1.10 -4.48 0.41
C PRO A 250 0.33 -3.87 -0.76
N ARG A 251 -0.41 -2.77 -0.56
CA ARG A 251 -1.06 -1.98 -1.63
C ARG A 251 -0.60 -0.53 -1.50
N PRO A 252 -0.38 0.23 -2.60
CA PRO A 252 -0.21 1.66 -2.48
C PRO A 252 -1.58 2.20 -2.10
N LEU A 253 -1.60 3.02 -1.06
CA LEU A 253 -2.68 3.97 -0.90
C LEU A 253 -2.22 5.26 -1.55
N LEU A 254 -3.07 5.83 -2.38
CA LEU A 254 -2.73 7.03 -3.13
C LEU A 254 -3.22 8.24 -2.33
N TYR A 255 -2.37 9.23 -2.17
CA TYR A 255 -2.68 10.52 -1.58
C TYR A 255 -2.44 11.61 -2.61
N PHE A 256 -3.46 12.43 -2.83
CA PHE A 256 -3.41 13.56 -3.74
C PHE A 256 -3.59 14.84 -2.91
N GLY A 257 -2.50 15.59 -2.80
CA GLY A 257 -2.42 16.80 -1.97
C GLY A 257 -3.08 18.03 -2.59
N PRO A 258 -3.02 19.20 -1.93
CA PRO A 258 -3.75 20.40 -2.36
C PRO A 258 -3.33 20.95 -3.72
N ALA A 259 -2.11 20.65 -4.18
CA ALA A 259 -1.66 20.99 -5.53
C ALA A 259 -2.48 20.30 -6.64
N SER A 260 -3.19 19.21 -6.31
CA SER A 260 -4.10 18.48 -7.20
C SER A 260 -5.57 18.92 -7.11
N GLY A 261 -5.85 20.00 -6.38
CA GLY A 261 -7.20 20.47 -6.08
C GLY A 261 -7.69 19.98 -4.72
N ARG A 262 -8.88 19.35 -4.67
CA ARG A 262 -9.42 18.83 -3.41
C ARG A 262 -8.55 17.68 -2.91
N VAL A 263 -8.08 17.80 -1.67
CA VAL A 263 -7.25 16.79 -1.02
C VAL A 263 -8.04 15.51 -0.89
N ARG A 264 -7.43 14.39 -1.30
CA ARG A 264 -8.10 13.09 -1.32
C ARG A 264 -7.12 11.96 -1.13
N VAL A 265 -7.66 10.84 -0.65
CA VAL A 265 -6.99 9.55 -0.69
C VAL A 265 -7.79 8.61 -1.55
N ALA A 266 -7.10 7.71 -2.25
CA ALA A 266 -7.72 6.78 -3.17
C ALA A 266 -7.08 5.40 -3.10
N TRP A 267 -7.87 4.42 -3.51
CA TRP A 267 -7.50 3.01 -3.58
C TRP A 267 -8.18 2.36 -4.80
N THR A 268 -7.46 1.46 -5.45
CA THR A 268 -7.78 0.82 -6.76
C THR A 268 -8.87 -0.25 -6.71
N GLY A 269 -9.73 -0.23 -5.69
CA GLY A 269 -10.74 -1.26 -5.53
C GLY A 269 -10.20 -2.69 -5.40
N SER A 270 -11.13 -3.63 -5.58
CA SER A 270 -10.93 -5.07 -5.41
C SER A 270 -10.36 -5.77 -6.64
N ASP A 271 -10.55 -5.18 -7.83
CA ASP A 271 -10.05 -5.69 -9.11
C ASP A 271 -8.58 -5.29 -9.36
N GLY A 272 -8.08 -4.30 -8.61
CA GLY A 272 -6.71 -3.80 -8.69
C GLY A 272 -6.40 -3.01 -9.94
N ARG A 273 -7.41 -2.60 -10.69
CA ARG A 273 -7.28 -1.72 -11.82
C ARG A 273 -7.59 -0.31 -11.33
N TRP A 274 -6.91 0.66 -11.90
CA TRP A 274 -7.10 2.06 -11.54
C TRP A 274 -7.83 2.77 -12.67
N GLY A 275 -8.97 3.37 -12.37
CA GLY A 275 -9.75 4.14 -13.33
C GLY A 275 -9.60 5.65 -13.21
N GLY A 276 -8.96 6.14 -12.15
CA GLY A 276 -8.75 7.56 -11.89
C GLY A 276 -9.98 8.24 -11.29
N PHE A 277 -10.04 9.57 -11.42
CA PHE A 277 -11.11 10.37 -10.82
C PHE A 277 -12.17 10.79 -11.84
N ALA A 278 -13.40 11.01 -11.37
CA ALA A 278 -14.41 11.66 -12.19
C ALA A 278 -13.98 13.11 -12.51
N ALA A 279 -14.13 13.50 -13.78
CA ALA A 279 -13.61 14.78 -14.29
C ALA A 279 -14.28 16.01 -13.67
N ASP A 280 -15.58 15.91 -13.37
CA ASP A 280 -16.41 16.96 -12.78
C ASP A 280 -16.55 16.83 -11.25
N ALA A 281 -16.30 15.63 -10.72
CA ALA A 281 -16.36 15.34 -9.30
C ALA A 281 -15.08 14.61 -8.84
N PRO A 282 -13.98 15.32 -8.59
CA PRO A 282 -12.69 14.69 -8.34
C PRO A 282 -12.60 14.03 -6.95
N CYS A 283 -13.68 14.01 -6.18
CA CYS A 283 -13.84 13.24 -4.95
C CYS A 283 -14.51 11.88 -5.18
N ASP A 284 -14.96 11.62 -6.40
CA ASP A 284 -15.61 10.39 -6.79
C ASP A 284 -14.69 9.61 -7.73
N ALA A 285 -14.82 8.29 -7.66
CA ALA A 285 -14.17 7.38 -8.57
C ALA A 285 -14.71 7.56 -10.00
N ASN A 286 -13.89 7.26 -10.99
CA ASN A 286 -14.27 7.33 -12.39
C ASN A 286 -15.19 6.16 -12.80
N ALA A 287 -16.47 6.24 -12.45
CA ALA A 287 -17.45 5.21 -12.79
C ALA A 287 -17.72 5.04 -14.31
N ALA A 288 -17.21 5.96 -15.14
CA ALA A 288 -17.34 5.88 -16.59
C ALA A 288 -16.42 4.81 -17.21
N THR A 289 -15.33 4.44 -16.55
CA THR A 289 -14.42 3.37 -16.97
C THR A 289 -14.70 2.10 -16.18
N GLU A 290 -14.48 0.92 -16.78
CA GLU A 290 -14.65 -0.35 -16.06
C GLU A 290 -13.70 -0.45 -14.86
N ALA A 291 -12.45 0.00 -15.04
CA ALA A 291 -11.40 0.04 -14.03
C ALA A 291 -11.67 1.02 -12.87
N GLY A 292 -12.57 1.99 -13.04
CA GLY A 292 -12.85 2.99 -12.01
C GLY A 292 -14.14 2.75 -11.23
N ARG A 293 -14.85 1.64 -11.48
CA ARG A 293 -16.16 1.38 -10.85
C ARG A 293 -16.07 0.92 -9.41
N ASP A 294 -14.98 0.25 -9.03
CA ASP A 294 -14.75 -0.23 -7.67
C ASP A 294 -13.64 0.54 -6.93
N ASP A 295 -13.03 1.52 -7.59
CA ASP A 295 -12.16 2.52 -6.99
C ASP A 295 -12.86 3.20 -5.80
N VAL A 296 -12.13 3.38 -4.71
CA VAL A 296 -12.63 4.07 -3.52
C VAL A 296 -11.85 5.36 -3.35
N VAL A 297 -12.58 6.48 -3.31
CA VAL A 297 -12.02 7.82 -3.12
C VAL A 297 -12.62 8.43 -1.86
N ILE A 298 -11.78 9.00 -1.00
CA ILE A 298 -12.20 9.74 0.19
C ILE A 298 -11.57 11.12 0.14
N CYS A 299 -12.39 12.14 -0.03
CA CYS A 299 -11.95 13.52 0.11
C CYS A 299 -11.74 13.92 1.57
N LEU A 300 -10.72 14.75 1.77
CA LEU A 300 -10.33 15.33 3.04
C LEU A 300 -10.67 16.83 2.99
N GLU A 301 -11.62 17.25 3.82
CA GLU A 301 -11.98 18.67 4.01
C GLU A 301 -11.01 19.37 4.98
#